data_AF-A0A7W5Q178-F1
#
_entry.id   AF-A0A7W5Q178-F1
#
_cell.length_a   1.000
_cell.length_b   1.000
_cell.length_c   1.000
_cell.angle_alpha   90.00
_cell.angle_beta   90.00
_cell.angle_gamma   90.00
#
_symmetry.space_group_name_H-M   'P 1'
#
loop_
_entity.id
_entity.type
_entity.pdbx_description
1 polymer ?
#
loop_
_entity_poly.entity_id
_entity_poly.type
_entity_poly.pdbx_seq_one_letter_code
_entity_poly.pdbx_strand_id
1 'polypeptide(L)'
;MAYLPQDVANQALDAAGIDFTLGDLEEGTRPAQVTLRAYGQCLRQLLRAANWSFARKTTDLVLLADATGNTPDVGTKVPVPWVYEYEYPIDCMKARFIPWNPASQISAPPPENIQIPGTPLMTGLGTFPLTGQRIRPARFQIATDYNYPPQSGQIFWETQGVSPDGRTVILTNVQNAQLVYTALMLYPSVWDPLFRSAFVAYLASEIAFPLAKDKKFGLTVRAQQIAIVKQKITEARLTDGNESTSSSDIAVDWMRTRNVGGGAGWHGPDNAGWGGGGFSGGWDGLMLADGATF
;
A
#
# COMPACT_ATOMS: atom_id res chain seq x y z
N MET A 1 -9.60 -3.12 -28.35
CA MET A 1 -9.98 -3.51 -26.98
C MET A 1 -10.18 -2.23 -26.20
N ALA A 2 -11.39 -1.98 -25.73
CA ALA A 2 -11.63 -0.84 -24.85
C ALA A 2 -11.19 -1.21 -23.41
N TYR A 3 -10.61 -0.24 -22.73
CA TYR A 3 -10.12 -0.34 -21.35
C TYR A 3 -11.04 0.45 -20.41
N LEU A 4 -12.33 0.49 -20.73
CA LEU A 4 -13.30 1.23 -19.94
C LEU A 4 -13.74 0.37 -18.75
N PRO A 5 -14.09 0.98 -17.61
CA PRO A 5 -14.62 0.26 -16.45
C PRO A 5 -15.82 -0.64 -16.79
N GLN A 6 -16.69 -0.19 -17.69
CA GLN A 6 -17.86 -0.94 -18.17
C GLN A 6 -17.49 -2.24 -18.90
N ASP A 7 -16.37 -2.29 -19.63
CA ASP A 7 -15.94 -3.51 -20.31
C ASP A 7 -15.52 -4.58 -19.32
N VAL A 8 -14.87 -4.16 -18.22
CA VAL A 8 -14.50 -5.05 -17.12
C VAL A 8 -15.74 -5.54 -16.38
N ALA A 9 -16.72 -4.67 -16.16
CA ALA A 9 -18.00 -5.04 -15.57
C ALA A 9 -18.77 -6.06 -16.44
N ASN A 10 -18.78 -5.86 -17.76
CA ASN A 10 -19.38 -6.80 -18.71
C ASN A 10 -18.67 -8.16 -18.68
N GLN A 11 -17.33 -8.17 -18.64
CA GLN A 11 -16.55 -9.42 -18.46
C GLN A 11 -16.92 -10.16 -17.17
N ALA A 12 -17.20 -9.43 -16.08
CA ALA A 12 -17.63 -10.02 -14.82
C ALA A 12 -19.07 -10.55 -14.86
N LEU A 13 -19.98 -9.86 -15.57
CA LEU A 13 -21.35 -10.34 -15.79
C LEU A 13 -21.37 -11.63 -16.62
N ASP A 14 -20.54 -11.70 -17.67
CA ASP A 14 -20.35 -12.91 -18.48
C ASP A 14 -19.80 -14.06 -17.63
N ALA A 15 -18.78 -13.79 -16.79
CA ALA A 15 -18.21 -14.79 -15.87
C ALA A 15 -19.20 -15.23 -14.78
N ALA A 16 -20.16 -14.39 -14.41
CA ALA A 16 -21.26 -14.72 -13.51
C ALA A 16 -22.42 -15.47 -14.21
N GLY A 17 -22.38 -15.61 -15.54
CA GLY A 17 -23.43 -16.25 -16.33
C GLY A 17 -24.71 -15.42 -16.47
N ILE A 18 -24.60 -14.10 -16.39
CA ILE A 18 -25.72 -13.16 -16.50
C ILE A 18 -25.80 -12.64 -17.93
N ASP A 19 -26.88 -12.96 -18.61
CA ASP A 19 -27.15 -12.49 -19.98
C ASP A 19 -27.66 -11.04 -19.96
N PHE A 20 -26.73 -10.10 -19.76
CA PHE A 20 -26.99 -8.66 -19.80
C PHE A 20 -25.71 -7.90 -20.13
N THR A 21 -25.79 -6.94 -21.06
CA THR A 21 -24.66 -6.08 -21.43
C THR A 21 -24.93 -4.64 -20.99
N LEU A 22 -23.97 -4.05 -20.27
CA LEU A 22 -24.02 -2.67 -19.81
C LEU A 22 -23.52 -1.73 -20.92
N GLY A 23 -24.27 -0.66 -21.17
CA GLY A 23 -23.79 0.46 -21.98
C GLY A 23 -22.91 1.42 -21.17
N ASP A 24 -23.25 1.60 -19.89
CA ASP A 24 -22.50 2.37 -18.89
C ASP A 24 -22.67 1.76 -17.50
N LEU A 25 -21.70 1.95 -16.61
CA LEU A 25 -21.77 1.52 -15.22
C LEU A 25 -22.80 2.33 -14.41
N GLU A 26 -23.12 3.55 -14.86
CA GLU A 26 -24.07 4.47 -14.21
C GLU A 26 -25.47 4.48 -14.85
N GLU A 27 -25.77 3.54 -15.75
CA GLU A 27 -27.04 3.47 -16.51
C GLU A 27 -28.31 3.26 -15.64
N GLY A 28 -28.18 3.11 -14.33
CA GLY A 28 -29.30 3.06 -13.38
C GLY A 28 -30.10 1.74 -13.40
N THR A 29 -29.78 0.79 -14.27
CA THR A 29 -30.39 -0.54 -14.30
C THR A 29 -30.02 -1.36 -13.06
N ARG A 30 -30.85 -2.36 -12.70
CA ARG A 30 -30.56 -3.20 -11.52
C ARG A 30 -29.18 -3.89 -11.59
N PRO A 31 -28.76 -4.50 -12.72
CA PRO A 31 -27.42 -5.06 -12.84
C PRO A 31 -26.33 -4.01 -12.64
N ALA A 32 -26.47 -2.82 -13.24
CA ALA A 32 -25.53 -1.70 -13.09
C ALA A 32 -25.39 -1.24 -11.64
N GLN A 33 -26.51 -1.07 -10.93
CA GLN A 33 -26.48 -0.64 -9.53
C GLN A 33 -25.79 -1.66 -8.61
N VAL A 34 -26.00 -2.95 -8.86
CA VAL A 34 -25.38 -4.02 -8.07
C VAL A 34 -23.89 -4.11 -8.35
N THR A 35 -23.48 -4.06 -9.62
CA THR A 35 -22.06 -4.07 -10.00
C THR A 35 -21.35 -2.82 -9.47
N LEU A 36 -21.93 -1.63 -9.61
CA LEU A 36 -21.36 -0.36 -9.15
C LEU A 36 -21.07 -0.36 -7.64
N ARG A 37 -22.02 -0.87 -6.82
CA ARG A 37 -21.86 -0.97 -5.36
C ARG A 37 -20.69 -1.90 -4.97
N ALA A 38 -20.51 -3.00 -5.70
CA ALA A 38 -19.45 -3.96 -5.42
C ALA A 38 -18.08 -3.52 -5.97
N TYR A 39 -18.06 -2.88 -7.13
CA TYR A 39 -16.85 -2.55 -7.89
C TYR A 39 -15.77 -1.87 -7.05
N GLY A 40 -16.15 -0.78 -6.38
CA GLY A 40 -15.21 0.01 -5.59
C GLY A 40 -14.63 -0.73 -4.38
N GLN A 41 -15.42 -1.59 -3.73
CA GLN A 41 -14.94 -2.37 -2.58
C GLN A 41 -14.06 -3.53 -3.05
N CYS A 42 -14.50 -4.25 -4.09
CA CYS A 42 -13.73 -5.34 -4.67
C CYS A 42 -12.35 -4.88 -5.14
N LEU A 43 -12.27 -3.71 -5.77
CA LEU A 43 -11.01 -3.18 -6.30
C LEU A 43 -10.01 -2.89 -5.18
N ARG A 44 -10.46 -2.17 -4.14
CA ARG A 44 -9.64 -1.79 -2.99
C ARG A 44 -9.18 -3.02 -2.20
N GLN A 45 -10.06 -3.99 -2.01
CA GLN A 45 -9.76 -5.23 -1.31
C GLN A 45 -8.75 -6.10 -2.08
N LEU A 46 -8.91 -6.23 -3.40
CA LEU A 46 -7.99 -7.02 -4.23
C LEU A 46 -6.60 -6.36 -4.35
N LEU A 47 -6.53 -5.03 -4.37
CA LEU A 47 -5.26 -4.29 -4.29
C LEU A 47 -4.52 -4.51 -2.96
N ARG A 48 -5.24 -4.77 -1.86
CA ARG A 48 -4.63 -5.06 -0.54
C ARG A 48 -4.21 -6.53 -0.37
N ALA A 49 -4.84 -7.43 -1.12
CA ALA A 49 -4.65 -8.88 -1.00
C ALA A 49 -3.26 -9.37 -1.46
N ALA A 50 -2.64 -8.66 -2.41
CA ALA A 50 -1.31 -8.96 -2.95
C ALA A 50 -0.57 -7.68 -3.39
N ASN A 51 0.74 -7.77 -3.63
CA ASN A 51 1.60 -6.64 -3.96
C ASN A 51 1.70 -6.70 -5.46
N TRP A 52 0.83 -5.96 -6.11
CA TRP A 52 0.86 -5.87 -7.56
C TRP A 52 1.99 -4.94 -7.98
N SER A 53 2.83 -5.39 -8.91
CA SER A 53 3.99 -4.63 -9.38
C SER A 53 3.58 -3.34 -10.10
N PHE A 54 2.54 -3.40 -10.93
CA PHE A 54 1.98 -2.24 -11.64
C PHE A 54 1.43 -1.15 -10.71
N ALA A 55 0.99 -1.52 -9.50
CA ALA A 55 0.43 -0.60 -8.52
C ALA A 55 1.46 -0.14 -7.46
N ARG A 56 2.74 -0.52 -7.60
CA ARG A 56 3.80 -0.08 -6.70
C ARG A 56 4.14 1.38 -6.95
N LYS A 57 4.07 2.20 -5.92
CA LYS A 57 4.46 3.62 -5.96
C LYS A 57 5.40 3.94 -4.80
N THR A 58 6.31 4.87 -5.04
CA THR A 58 7.20 5.43 -4.02
C THR A 58 6.98 6.94 -3.97
N THR A 59 6.69 7.46 -2.78
CA THR A 59 6.54 8.90 -2.56
C THR A 59 7.23 9.35 -1.28
N ASP A 60 7.65 10.60 -1.27
CA ASP A 60 8.10 11.28 -0.06
C ASP A 60 6.88 11.56 0.82
N LEU A 61 6.99 11.29 2.12
CA LEU A 61 5.91 11.53 3.07
C LEU A 61 5.94 12.97 3.57
N VAL A 62 4.76 13.56 3.76
CA VAL A 62 4.60 14.90 4.33
C VAL A 62 4.63 14.79 5.85
N LEU A 63 5.55 15.52 6.49
CA LEU A 63 5.72 15.53 7.95
C LEU A 63 4.57 16.32 8.60
N LEU A 64 3.93 15.72 9.61
CA LEU A 64 2.85 16.33 10.38
C LEU A 64 3.29 16.74 11.77
N ALA A 65 4.10 15.90 12.43
CA ALA A 65 4.62 16.19 13.75
C ALA A 65 5.99 15.56 14.00
N ASP A 66 6.76 16.23 14.85
CA ASP A 66 8.12 15.88 15.26
C ASP A 66 8.25 16.01 16.78
N ALA A 67 8.50 14.90 17.46
CA ALA A 67 8.68 14.85 18.90
C ALA A 67 9.91 15.62 19.38
N THR A 68 10.90 15.86 18.51
CA THR A 68 12.12 16.57 18.87
C THR A 68 11.95 18.09 18.92
N GLY A 69 10.90 18.62 18.28
CA GLY A 69 10.64 20.06 18.19
C GLY A 69 11.68 20.85 17.38
N ASN A 70 12.51 20.18 16.58
CA ASN A 70 13.55 20.83 15.77
C ASN A 70 13.05 21.33 14.43
N THR A 71 11.87 20.89 13.99
CA THR A 71 11.27 21.29 12.72
C THR A 71 10.24 22.41 12.95
N PRO A 72 10.37 23.56 12.26
CA PRO A 72 9.36 24.63 12.33
C PRO A 72 8.06 24.21 11.63
N ASP A 73 6.95 24.83 12.04
CA ASP A 73 5.63 24.72 11.39
C ASP A 73 4.99 23.32 11.37
N VAL A 74 5.42 22.41 12.26
CA VAL A 74 4.81 21.09 12.47
C VAL A 74 4.39 20.88 13.93
N GLY A 75 3.55 19.87 14.15
CA GLY A 75 3.13 19.45 15.49
C GLY A 75 4.28 18.90 16.34
N THR A 76 4.10 18.87 17.66
CA THR A 76 5.12 18.35 18.61
C THR A 76 4.67 17.13 19.39
N LYS A 77 3.36 16.86 19.42
CA LYS A 77 2.80 15.66 20.03
C LYS A 77 2.91 14.51 19.03
N VAL A 78 3.77 13.53 19.33
CA VAL A 78 3.85 12.27 18.59
C VAL A 78 3.69 11.13 19.59
N PRO A 79 2.92 10.07 19.30
CA PRO A 79 2.79 8.93 20.18
C PRO A 79 4.13 8.21 20.43
N VAL A 80 4.50 8.01 21.70
CA VAL A 80 5.65 7.20 22.12
C VAL A 80 5.42 5.74 21.67
N PRO A 81 6.41 5.04 21.07
CA PRO A 81 7.85 5.30 21.02
C PRO A 81 8.35 6.03 19.77
N TRP A 82 7.46 6.64 18.99
CA TRP A 82 7.80 7.21 17.69
C TRP A 82 8.29 8.65 17.79
N VAL A 83 9.21 9.02 16.90
CA VAL A 83 9.77 10.39 16.84
C VAL A 83 9.05 11.25 15.82
N TYR A 84 8.63 10.68 14.69
CA TYR A 84 8.00 11.41 13.60
C TYR A 84 6.62 10.83 13.26
N GLU A 85 5.73 11.72 12.88
CA GLU A 85 4.40 11.43 12.39
C GLU A 85 4.21 12.04 11.00
N TYR A 86 3.76 11.22 10.06
CA TYR A 86 3.59 11.57 8.67
C TYR A 86 2.16 11.35 8.19
N GLU A 87 1.78 12.09 7.15
CA GLU A 87 0.50 11.92 6.49
C GLU A 87 0.45 10.59 5.72
N TYR A 88 -0.66 9.86 5.84
CA TYR A 88 -0.93 8.70 5.02
C TYR A 88 -1.38 9.16 3.61
N PRO A 89 -0.69 8.76 2.53
CA PRO A 89 -1.06 9.23 1.19
C PRO A 89 -2.49 8.83 0.81
N ILE A 90 -3.20 9.75 0.15
CA ILE A 90 -4.63 9.61 -0.18
C ILE A 90 -4.93 8.43 -1.12
N ASP A 91 -3.98 8.11 -2.00
CA ASP A 91 -4.06 7.02 -2.95
C ASP A 91 -3.49 5.71 -2.38
N CYS A 92 -2.98 5.69 -1.14
CA CYS A 92 -2.38 4.51 -0.56
C CYS A 92 -3.44 3.48 -0.17
N MET A 93 -3.45 2.33 -0.83
CA MET A 93 -4.26 1.18 -0.43
C MET A 93 -3.57 0.37 0.66
N LYS A 94 -2.25 0.21 0.55
CA LYS A 94 -1.48 -0.55 1.54
C LYS A 94 -0.02 -0.10 1.60
N ALA A 95 0.42 0.29 2.78
CA ALA A 95 1.84 0.56 3.05
C ALA A 95 2.62 -0.76 3.02
N ARG A 96 3.72 -0.82 2.26
CA ARG A 96 4.59 -2.00 2.20
C ARG A 96 5.77 -1.85 3.15
N PHE A 97 6.61 -0.85 2.91
CA PHE A 97 7.77 -0.56 3.75
C PHE A 97 8.28 0.87 3.55
N ILE A 98 9.05 1.34 4.52
CA ILE A 98 9.80 2.59 4.45
C ILE A 98 11.27 2.23 4.19
N PRO A 99 11.85 2.58 3.04
CA PRO A 99 13.27 2.37 2.79
C PRO A 99 14.08 3.28 3.72
N TRP A 100 15.01 2.68 4.46
CA TRP A 100 15.87 3.41 5.39
C TRP A 100 17.32 3.00 5.24
N ASN A 101 18.19 4.00 5.22
CA ASN A 101 19.62 3.82 5.35
C ASN A 101 20.08 4.38 6.70
N PRO A 102 20.53 3.53 7.65
CA PRO A 102 21.05 4.02 8.93
C PRO A 102 22.37 4.80 8.81
N ALA A 103 23.11 4.63 7.70
CA ALA A 103 24.38 5.30 7.47
C ALA A 103 24.21 6.70 6.85
N SER A 104 23.00 7.06 6.39
CA SER A 104 22.70 8.38 5.81
C SER A 104 21.36 8.90 6.34
N GLN A 105 21.30 9.31 7.61
CA GLN A 105 20.16 10.05 8.13
C GLN A 105 20.23 11.48 7.57
N ILE A 106 19.44 11.75 6.53
CA ILE A 106 19.37 13.06 5.85
C ILE A 106 18.78 14.08 6.84
N SER A 107 19.57 15.07 7.24
CA SER A 107 19.17 16.17 8.13
C SER A 107 18.54 17.37 7.41
N ALA A 108 18.23 17.28 6.11
CA ALA A 108 17.74 18.42 5.33
C ALA A 108 16.21 18.32 5.08
N PRO A 109 15.38 19.27 5.55
CA PRO A 109 13.93 19.25 5.37
C PRO A 109 13.49 19.49 3.91
N PRO A 110 12.24 19.10 3.52
CA PRO A 110 11.73 19.21 2.16
C PRO A 110 11.66 20.67 1.63
N PRO A 111 11.73 20.88 0.29
CA PRO A 111 11.86 22.22 -0.31
C PRO A 111 10.67 23.17 -0.11
N GLU A 112 9.51 22.67 0.35
CA GLU A 112 8.30 23.49 0.55
C GLU A 112 8.09 23.97 1.99
N ASN A 113 9.02 23.68 2.92
CA ASN A 113 8.93 24.12 4.32
C ASN A 113 9.93 25.26 4.63
N ILE A 114 9.53 26.22 5.47
CA ILE A 114 10.26 27.48 5.73
C ILE A 114 11.71 27.21 6.15
N GLN A 115 12.67 27.79 5.40
CA GLN A 115 14.10 27.64 5.64
C GLN A 115 14.63 28.65 6.68
N ILE A 116 15.48 28.18 7.59
CA ILE A 116 16.19 29.00 8.59
C ILE A 116 17.34 29.77 7.89
N PRO A 117 17.61 31.06 8.19
CA PRO A 117 18.65 31.83 7.52
C PRO A 117 20.05 31.27 7.83
N GLY A 118 20.84 31.08 6.77
CA GLY A 118 21.99 30.20 6.78
C GLY A 118 23.34 30.80 7.18
N THR A 119 24.24 29.86 7.47
CA THR A 119 25.69 29.96 7.26
C THR A 119 26.22 28.55 6.93
N PRO A 120 27.28 28.40 6.12
CA PRO A 120 27.48 28.79 4.73
C PRO A 120 27.20 27.64 3.72
N LEU A 121 27.11 28.00 2.44
CA LEU A 121 26.83 27.13 1.29
C LEU A 121 27.86 26.00 1.11
N MET A 122 27.55 24.79 1.56
CA MET A 122 28.01 23.56 0.90
C MET A 122 26.85 23.07 0.03
N THR A 123 26.77 23.59 -1.18
CA THR A 123 25.87 23.10 -2.22
C THR A 123 26.21 21.65 -2.56
N GLY A 124 25.27 20.72 -2.37
CA GLY A 124 25.21 19.49 -3.18
C GLY A 124 25.66 18.16 -2.56
N LEU A 125 25.70 17.99 -1.23
CA LEU A 125 25.84 16.67 -0.60
C LEU A 125 24.69 16.41 0.39
N GLY A 126 23.54 15.98 -0.10
CA GLY A 126 22.40 15.64 0.77
C GLY A 126 21.25 14.97 0.03
N THR A 127 21.06 15.28 -1.25
CA THR A 127 20.16 14.55 -2.16
C THR A 127 20.95 13.47 -2.87
N PHE A 128 21.56 12.56 -2.11
CA PHE A 128 21.98 11.31 -2.72
C PHE A 128 20.72 10.45 -2.86
N PRO A 129 20.26 10.12 -4.09
CA PRO A 129 19.40 8.96 -4.22
C PRO A 129 20.08 7.79 -3.53
N LEU A 130 19.31 6.83 -3.02
CA LEU A 130 19.75 5.62 -2.33
C LEU A 130 20.58 4.67 -3.26
N THR A 131 21.44 5.21 -4.10
CA THR A 131 22.22 4.54 -5.13
C THR A 131 23.42 3.86 -4.48
N GLY A 132 23.37 2.53 -4.40
CA GLY A 132 24.51 1.68 -4.02
C GLY A 132 24.68 1.38 -2.53
N GLN A 133 23.75 1.80 -1.66
CA GLN A 133 23.81 1.55 -0.22
C GLN A 133 22.82 0.47 0.23
N ARG A 134 23.10 -0.20 1.35
CA ARG A 134 22.23 -1.24 1.94
C ARG A 134 20.96 -0.61 2.51
N ILE A 135 19.93 -0.47 1.68
CA ILE A 135 18.59 -0.07 2.12
C ILE A 135 18.02 -1.20 2.98
N ARG A 136 17.43 -0.88 4.13
CA ARG A 136 16.67 -1.81 4.96
C ARG A 136 15.28 -1.25 5.27
N PRO A 137 14.25 -2.08 5.50
CA PRO A 137 12.93 -1.59 5.84
C PRO A 137 12.96 -1.04 7.28
N ALA A 138 12.51 0.19 7.47
CA ALA A 138 12.32 0.76 8.80
C ALA A 138 11.04 0.25 9.45
N ARG A 139 11.03 0.27 10.79
CA ARG A 139 9.80 0.05 11.56
C ARG A 139 8.89 1.26 11.39
N PHE A 140 7.61 0.98 11.17
CA PHE A 140 6.56 1.99 11.14
C PHE A 140 5.27 1.41 11.70
N GLN A 141 4.37 2.28 12.13
CA GLN A 141 3.05 1.92 12.58
C GLN A 141 2.03 2.85 11.92
N ILE A 142 0.93 2.26 11.44
CA ILE A 142 -0.22 3.04 10.97
C ILE A 142 -1.13 3.26 12.17
N ALA A 143 -1.53 4.49 12.41
CA ALA A 143 -2.44 4.87 13.49
C ALA A 143 -3.49 5.87 12.98
N THR A 144 -4.52 6.09 13.79
CA THR A 144 -5.41 7.24 13.62
C THR A 144 -4.96 8.30 14.61
N ASP A 145 -4.76 9.52 14.12
CA ASP A 145 -4.47 10.67 14.96
C ASP A 145 -5.60 11.69 14.90
N TYR A 146 -5.87 12.29 16.06
CA TYR A 146 -6.90 13.31 16.28
C TYR A 146 -6.28 14.68 16.61
N ASN A 147 -4.97 14.76 16.86
CA ASN A 147 -4.30 16.01 17.22
C ASN A 147 -4.06 16.91 16.01
N TYR A 148 -3.83 16.31 14.85
CA TYR A 148 -3.59 17.00 13.59
C TYR A 148 -4.65 16.61 12.57
N PRO A 149 -5.87 17.14 12.67
CA PRO A 149 -6.92 16.86 11.70
C PRO A 149 -6.54 17.35 10.29
N PRO A 150 -7.16 16.79 9.24
CA PRO A 150 -6.99 17.26 7.86
C PRO A 150 -7.43 18.72 7.69
N GLN A 151 -6.93 19.38 6.64
CA GLN A 151 -7.29 20.78 6.34
C GLN A 151 -8.80 20.92 6.09
N SER A 152 -9.37 22.05 6.53
CA SER A 152 -10.78 22.39 6.32
C SER A 152 -11.10 22.45 4.83
N GLY A 153 -12.11 21.69 4.37
CA GLY A 153 -12.55 21.64 2.98
C GLY A 153 -12.24 20.34 2.23
N GLN A 154 -11.55 19.38 2.84
CA GLN A 154 -11.41 18.05 2.25
C GLN A 154 -12.71 17.23 2.31
N ILE A 155 -12.94 16.38 1.30
CA ILE A 155 -14.10 15.49 1.25
C ILE A 155 -13.83 14.26 2.11
N PHE A 156 -14.57 14.14 3.22
CA PHE A 156 -14.38 13.07 4.22
C PHE A 156 -15.08 11.75 3.88
N TRP A 157 -16.10 11.75 3.03
CA TRP A 157 -16.93 10.57 2.76
C TRP A 157 -16.47 9.75 1.54
N GLU A 158 -15.61 10.34 0.69
CA GLU A 158 -15.09 9.71 -0.53
C GLU A 158 -13.64 9.23 -0.36
N THR A 159 -12.94 9.84 0.59
CA THR A 159 -11.52 9.61 0.83
C THR A 159 -11.32 8.65 1.98
N GLN A 160 -10.62 7.54 1.73
CA GLN A 160 -10.30 6.60 2.79
C GLN A 160 -9.25 7.19 3.74
N GLY A 161 -9.45 6.99 5.05
CA GLY A 161 -8.46 7.35 6.07
C GLY A 161 -8.53 8.81 6.53
N VAL A 162 -9.56 9.54 6.13
CA VAL A 162 -9.77 10.93 6.56
C VAL A 162 -11.15 11.03 7.21
N SER A 163 -11.23 11.79 8.31
CA SER A 163 -12.47 12.09 9.01
C SER A 163 -12.43 13.55 9.51
N PRO A 164 -13.57 14.14 9.90
CA PRO A 164 -13.58 15.50 10.44
C PRO A 164 -12.70 15.69 11.68
N ASP A 165 -12.61 14.66 12.53
CA ASP A 165 -11.92 14.72 13.82
C ASP A 165 -10.48 14.18 13.77
N GLY A 166 -10.10 13.50 12.69
CA GLY A 166 -8.81 12.82 12.62
C GLY A 166 -8.50 12.20 11.28
N ARG A 167 -7.27 11.72 11.12
CA ARG A 167 -6.80 11.07 9.89
C ARG A 167 -5.89 9.89 10.20
N THR A 168 -5.73 9.03 9.22
CA THR A 168 -4.72 7.97 9.25
C THR A 168 -3.34 8.57 9.03
N VAL A 169 -2.39 8.17 9.88
CA VAL A 169 -1.02 8.66 9.90
C VAL A 169 -0.04 7.51 9.95
N ILE A 170 1.21 7.79 9.58
CA ILE A 170 2.33 6.85 9.63
C ILE A 170 3.31 7.35 10.69
N LEU A 171 3.50 6.54 11.72
CA LEU A 171 4.45 6.79 12.79
C LEU A 171 5.76 6.06 12.48
N THR A 172 6.89 6.77 12.47
CA THR A 172 8.21 6.17 12.25
C THR A 172 9.33 7.00 12.91
N ASN A 173 10.52 6.41 13.03
CA ASN A 173 11.72 7.08 13.54
C ASN A 173 12.66 7.55 12.42
N VAL A 174 12.21 7.44 11.16
CA VAL A 174 12.96 7.90 9.99
C VAL A 174 12.61 9.36 9.71
N GLN A 175 13.62 10.22 9.67
CA GLN A 175 13.49 11.60 9.21
C GLN A 175 13.38 11.64 7.68
N ASN A 176 12.54 12.52 7.13
CA ASN A 176 12.25 12.62 5.69
C ASN A 176 11.90 11.26 5.07
N ALA A 177 10.96 10.55 5.70
CA ALA A 177 10.62 9.19 5.30
C ALA A 177 9.99 9.14 3.90
N GLN A 178 10.43 8.16 3.11
CA GLN A 178 9.75 7.77 1.87
C GLN A 178 8.87 6.55 2.15
N LEU A 179 7.75 6.40 1.45
CA LEU A 179 6.91 5.21 1.56
C LEU A 179 6.89 4.47 0.23
N VAL A 180 7.16 3.15 0.29
CA VAL A 180 6.77 2.23 -0.78
C VAL A 180 5.42 1.62 -0.43
N TYR A 181 4.44 1.80 -1.31
CA TYR A 181 3.07 1.34 -1.08
C TYR A 181 2.40 0.83 -2.36
N THR A 182 1.27 0.15 -2.18
CA THR A 182 0.33 -0.17 -3.26
C THR A 182 -0.64 1.00 -3.41
N ALA A 183 -0.63 1.66 -4.56
CA ALA A 183 -1.49 2.78 -4.88
C ALA A 183 -2.84 2.34 -5.48
N LEU A 184 -3.86 3.17 -5.33
CA LEU A 184 -5.17 3.01 -5.98
C LEU A 184 -5.06 3.36 -7.47
N MET A 185 -5.04 2.33 -8.31
CA MET A 185 -5.06 2.49 -9.77
C MET A 185 -6.48 2.34 -10.29
N LEU A 186 -7.15 3.46 -10.58
CA LEU A 186 -8.56 3.48 -11.03
C LEU A 186 -8.74 3.03 -12.48
N TYR A 187 -7.75 3.30 -13.35
CA TYR A 187 -7.88 3.07 -14.79
C TYR A 187 -7.51 1.63 -15.17
N PRO A 188 -8.44 0.86 -15.78
CA PRO A 188 -8.17 -0.53 -16.18
C PRO A 188 -7.08 -0.69 -17.25
N SER A 189 -6.70 0.40 -17.93
CA SER A 189 -5.61 0.40 -18.90
C SER A 189 -4.23 0.18 -18.29
N VAL A 190 -4.07 0.46 -17.00
CA VAL A 190 -2.79 0.32 -16.27
C VAL A 190 -2.68 -1.05 -15.59
N TRP A 191 -3.78 -1.79 -15.52
CA TRP A 191 -3.82 -3.06 -14.80
C TRP A 191 -3.07 -4.16 -15.55
N ASP A 192 -2.30 -4.92 -14.79
CA ASP A 192 -1.68 -6.15 -15.28
C ASP A 192 -2.76 -7.20 -15.66
N PRO A 193 -2.56 -8.04 -16.69
CA PRO A 193 -3.55 -9.05 -17.07
C PRO A 193 -3.92 -10.02 -15.94
N LEU A 194 -2.96 -10.36 -15.05
CA LEU A 194 -3.24 -11.21 -13.91
C LEU A 194 -4.24 -10.53 -12.95
N PHE A 195 -3.99 -9.26 -12.61
CA PHE A 195 -4.88 -8.46 -11.79
C PHE A 195 -6.27 -8.32 -12.41
N ARG A 196 -6.34 -7.98 -13.71
CA ARG A 196 -7.61 -7.83 -14.41
C ARG A 196 -8.43 -9.11 -14.36
N SER A 197 -7.81 -10.26 -14.62
CA SER A 197 -8.50 -11.56 -14.54
C SER A 197 -8.98 -11.88 -13.12
N ALA A 198 -8.19 -11.57 -12.10
CA ALA A 198 -8.54 -11.77 -10.70
C ALA A 198 -9.70 -10.85 -10.28
N PHE A 199 -9.68 -9.60 -10.71
CA PHE A 199 -10.74 -8.62 -10.42
C PHE A 199 -12.05 -8.99 -11.10
N VAL A 200 -12.03 -9.47 -12.35
CA VAL A 200 -13.22 -9.96 -13.05
C VAL A 200 -13.86 -11.12 -12.30
N ALA A 201 -13.08 -12.12 -11.90
CA ALA A 201 -13.58 -13.26 -11.12
C ALA A 201 -14.10 -12.82 -9.74
N TYR A 202 -13.44 -11.86 -9.10
CA TYR A 202 -13.86 -11.38 -7.79
C TYR A 202 -15.17 -10.60 -7.86
N LEU A 203 -15.29 -9.68 -8.81
CA LEU A 203 -16.52 -8.95 -9.06
C LEU A 203 -17.67 -9.91 -9.42
N ALA A 204 -17.41 -10.89 -10.27
CA ALA A 204 -18.37 -11.93 -10.64
C ALA A 204 -18.89 -12.68 -9.39
N SER A 205 -18.01 -12.98 -8.42
CA SER A 205 -18.41 -13.67 -7.20
C SER A 205 -19.36 -12.87 -6.30
N GLU A 206 -19.24 -11.54 -6.28
CA GLU A 206 -20.10 -10.68 -5.48
C GLU A 206 -21.45 -10.40 -6.16
N ILE A 207 -21.47 -10.32 -7.49
CA ILE A 207 -22.70 -10.03 -8.25
C ILE A 207 -23.52 -11.29 -8.58
N ALA A 208 -22.93 -12.49 -8.57
CA ALA A 208 -23.60 -13.74 -8.92
C ALA A 208 -24.82 -14.02 -8.03
N PHE A 209 -24.70 -13.84 -6.71
CA PHE A 209 -25.82 -14.08 -5.78
C PHE A 209 -27.01 -13.10 -5.94
N PRO A 210 -26.80 -11.76 -5.96
CA PRO A 210 -27.90 -10.80 -6.05
C PRO A 210 -28.61 -10.75 -7.41
N LEU A 211 -27.94 -11.16 -8.49
CA LEU A 211 -28.48 -11.11 -9.86
C LEU A 211 -28.92 -12.48 -10.40
N ALA A 212 -28.54 -13.59 -9.76
CA ALA A 212 -28.98 -14.92 -10.20
C ALA A 212 -30.51 -15.07 -10.13
N LYS A 213 -31.07 -15.67 -11.18
CA LYS A 213 -32.49 -16.10 -11.20
C LYS A 213 -32.74 -17.16 -10.13
N ASP A 214 -31.84 -18.14 -10.02
CA ASP A 214 -31.87 -19.20 -9.02
C ASP A 214 -30.80 -19.01 -7.96
N LYS A 215 -31.21 -18.89 -6.69
CA LYS A 215 -30.27 -18.68 -5.57
C LYS A 215 -29.21 -19.79 -5.45
N LYS A 216 -29.59 -21.05 -5.72
CA LYS A 216 -28.66 -22.19 -5.70
C LYS A 216 -27.58 -22.07 -6.78
N PHE A 217 -27.96 -21.66 -7.98
CA PHE A 217 -27.02 -21.41 -9.08
C PHE A 217 -26.08 -20.25 -8.77
N GLY A 218 -26.62 -19.16 -8.20
CA GLY A 218 -25.81 -18.01 -7.77
C GLY A 218 -24.75 -18.39 -6.73
N LEU A 219 -25.09 -19.27 -5.77
CA LEU A 219 -24.14 -19.78 -4.79
C LEU A 219 -23.05 -20.68 -5.42
N THR A 220 -23.40 -21.53 -6.39
CA THR A 220 -22.42 -22.39 -7.06
C THR A 220 -21.44 -21.59 -7.90
N VAL A 221 -21.94 -20.59 -8.66
CA VAL A 221 -21.08 -19.70 -9.46
C VAL A 221 -20.18 -18.88 -8.55
N ARG A 222 -20.74 -18.34 -7.46
CA ARG A 222 -19.95 -17.61 -6.45
C ARG A 222 -18.80 -18.45 -5.90
N ALA A 223 -19.07 -19.69 -5.51
CA ALA A 223 -18.04 -20.59 -4.98
C ALA A 223 -16.95 -20.91 -6.03
N GLN A 224 -17.34 -21.14 -7.29
CA GLN A 224 -16.39 -21.38 -8.39
C GLN A 224 -15.51 -20.15 -8.66
N GLN A 225 -16.10 -18.96 -8.73
CA GLN A 225 -15.36 -17.72 -8.95
C GLN A 225 -14.41 -17.41 -7.78
N ILE A 226 -14.85 -17.65 -6.54
CA ILE A 226 -14.01 -17.55 -5.34
C ILE A 226 -12.79 -18.48 -5.45
N ALA A 227 -12.92 -19.70 -5.96
CA ALA A 227 -11.79 -20.60 -6.15
C ALA A 227 -10.77 -20.06 -7.18
N ILE A 228 -11.24 -19.45 -8.26
CA ILE A 228 -10.37 -18.81 -9.27
C ILE A 228 -9.62 -17.63 -8.67
N VAL A 229 -10.30 -16.77 -7.90
CA VAL A 229 -9.68 -15.63 -7.21
C VAL A 229 -8.56 -16.09 -6.28
N LYS A 230 -8.77 -17.15 -5.50
CA LYS A 230 -7.73 -17.73 -4.61
C LYS A 230 -6.49 -18.14 -5.39
N GLN A 231 -6.67 -18.84 -6.51
CA GLN A 231 -5.57 -19.27 -7.35
C GLN A 231 -4.79 -18.07 -7.89
N LYS A 232 -5.50 -17.04 -8.36
CA LYS A 232 -4.89 -15.83 -8.93
C LYS A 232 -4.15 -14.98 -7.90
N ILE A 233 -4.66 -14.88 -6.68
CA ILE A 233 -3.97 -14.21 -5.57
C ILE A 233 -2.70 -14.98 -5.19
N THR A 234 -2.78 -16.31 -5.15
CA THR A 234 -1.60 -17.15 -4.86
C THR A 234 -0.52 -16.97 -5.92
N GLU A 235 -0.91 -16.98 -7.20
CA GLU A 235 -0.01 -16.70 -8.33
C GLU A 235 0.61 -15.30 -8.23
N ALA A 236 -0.17 -14.27 -7.90
CA ALA A 236 0.33 -12.91 -7.73
C ALA A 236 1.36 -12.80 -6.59
N ARG A 237 1.14 -13.49 -5.47
CA ARG A 237 2.07 -13.55 -4.34
C ARG A 237 3.37 -14.28 -4.69
N LEU A 238 3.30 -15.33 -5.51
CA LEU A 238 4.48 -16.02 -6.02
C LEU A 238 5.30 -15.13 -6.96
N THR A 239 4.64 -14.40 -7.85
CA THR A 239 5.30 -13.45 -8.76
C THR A 239 6.00 -12.33 -8.00
N ASP A 240 5.35 -11.72 -7.00
CA ASP A 240 5.99 -10.71 -6.14
C ASP A 240 7.23 -11.27 -5.41
N GLY A 241 7.13 -12.51 -4.91
CA GLY A 241 8.27 -13.21 -4.31
C GLY A 241 9.46 -13.39 -5.26
N ASN A 242 9.19 -13.66 -6.54
CA ASN A 242 10.21 -13.78 -7.59
C ASN A 242 10.78 -12.43 -8.04
N GLU A 243 9.97 -11.37 -8.01
CA GLU A 243 10.38 -10.01 -8.36
C GLU A 243 11.14 -9.29 -7.23
N SER A 244 10.98 -9.75 -5.98
CA SER A 244 11.72 -9.23 -4.85
C SER A 244 13.21 -9.59 -4.97
N THR A 245 14.08 -8.60 -4.79
CA THR A 245 15.52 -8.81 -4.63
C THR A 245 15.80 -9.51 -3.30
N SER A 246 15.67 -10.84 -3.27
CA SER A 246 16.22 -11.65 -2.20
C SER A 246 17.71 -11.82 -2.49
N SER A 247 18.54 -10.97 -1.87
CA SER A 247 19.95 -11.33 -1.72
C SER A 247 19.98 -12.49 -0.73
N SER A 248 20.12 -13.71 -1.24
CA SER A 248 20.54 -14.85 -0.43
C SER A 248 22.05 -14.75 -0.19
N ASP A 249 22.51 -13.62 0.38
CA ASP A 249 23.88 -13.52 0.89
C ASP A 249 23.91 -14.36 2.16
N ILE A 250 24.28 -15.63 2.01
CA ILE A 250 24.69 -16.49 3.12
C ILE A 250 26.00 -15.91 3.65
N ALA A 251 25.92 -14.85 4.45
CA ALA A 251 27.07 -14.27 5.11
C ALA A 251 27.54 -15.26 6.17
N VAL A 252 28.60 -16.00 5.87
CA VAL A 252 29.33 -16.83 6.84
C VAL A 252 29.79 -15.97 8.02
N ASP A 253 29.78 -16.56 9.21
CA ASP A 253 29.88 -15.85 10.50
C ASP A 253 31.13 -14.95 10.61
N TRP A 254 32.25 -15.37 10.00
CA TRP A 254 33.49 -14.59 9.97
C TRP A 254 33.42 -13.33 9.09
N MET A 255 32.59 -13.32 8.04
CA MET A 255 32.37 -12.16 7.17
C MET A 255 31.41 -11.17 7.82
N ARG A 256 30.48 -11.67 8.66
CA ARG A 256 29.59 -10.87 9.51
C ARG A 256 30.39 -10.10 10.58
N THR A 257 31.31 -10.79 11.26
CA THR A 257 32.17 -10.21 12.29
C THR A 257 33.19 -9.20 11.76
N ARG A 258 33.58 -9.26 10.47
CA ARG A 258 34.46 -8.25 9.84
C ARG A 258 33.76 -6.99 9.34
N ASN A 259 32.51 -7.09 8.91
CA ASN A 259 31.78 -5.95 8.34
C ASN A 259 31.25 -4.99 9.43
N VAL A 260 31.22 -5.44 10.69
CA VAL A 260 31.02 -4.58 11.86
C VAL A 260 32.41 -4.20 12.37
N GLY A 261 33.05 -3.26 11.68
CA GLY A 261 34.39 -2.81 12.04
C GLY A 261 34.46 -2.34 13.50
N GLY A 262 35.21 -3.07 14.32
CA GLY A 262 35.88 -2.60 15.53
C GLY A 262 35.00 -2.05 16.65
N GLY A 263 34.76 -2.87 17.67
CA GLY A 263 34.33 -2.39 18.99
C GLY A 263 33.25 -3.25 19.60
N ALA A 264 33.64 -4.15 20.49
CA ALA A 264 32.73 -4.75 21.44
C ALA A 264 32.07 -3.63 22.26
N GLY A 265 30.79 -3.40 22.03
CA GLY A 265 30.02 -2.37 22.73
C GLY A 265 28.53 -2.69 22.67
N TRP A 266 28.05 -3.32 23.73
CA TRP A 266 26.66 -3.31 24.21
C TRP A 266 25.54 -3.49 23.18
N HIS A 267 24.98 -4.69 23.16
CA HIS A 267 23.71 -5.01 22.50
C HIS A 267 22.57 -4.15 23.06
N GLY A 268 22.18 -3.09 22.34
CA GLY A 268 20.90 -2.40 22.49
C GLY A 268 19.74 -3.19 21.84
N PRO A 269 18.48 -2.86 22.15
CA PRO A 269 17.30 -3.68 21.81
C PRO A 269 16.95 -3.71 20.30
N ASP A 270 17.78 -3.12 19.45
CA ASP A 270 17.55 -2.95 18.02
C ASP A 270 18.12 -4.11 17.20
N ASN A 271 17.88 -5.35 17.66
CA ASN A 271 18.32 -6.56 16.98
C ASN A 271 17.45 -6.84 15.73
N ALA A 272 17.49 -5.94 14.75
CA ALA A 272 17.16 -6.27 13.38
C ALA A 272 18.32 -7.10 12.84
N GLY A 273 18.22 -8.42 13.02
CA GLY A 273 19.09 -9.38 12.38
C GLY A 273 19.14 -9.07 10.90
N TRP A 274 20.30 -8.63 10.42
CA TRP A 274 20.61 -8.49 9.01
C TRP A 274 20.70 -9.89 8.40
N GLY A 275 19.56 -10.52 8.17
CA GLY A 275 19.39 -11.60 7.23
C GLY A 275 18.91 -10.98 5.92
N GLY A 276 19.49 -11.41 4.80
CA GLY A 276 18.95 -11.12 3.47
C GLY A 276 17.55 -11.70 3.35
N GLY A 277 16.56 -10.91 3.74
CA GLY A 277 15.15 -11.14 3.50
C GLY A 277 14.71 -10.22 2.38
N GLY A 278 13.94 -10.74 1.44
CA GLY A 278 13.30 -9.91 0.42
C GLY A 278 12.55 -8.74 1.07
N PHE A 279 12.62 -7.57 0.43
CA PHE A 279 11.94 -6.36 0.90
C PHE A 279 10.45 -6.41 0.52
N SER A 280 9.69 -7.31 1.15
CA SER A 280 8.23 -7.36 0.98
C SER A 280 7.52 -6.98 2.28
N GLY A 281 6.64 -5.98 2.18
CA GLY A 281 5.63 -5.75 3.22
C GLY A 281 4.64 -6.92 3.22
N GLY A 282 4.15 -7.32 4.40
CA GLY A 282 3.22 -8.45 4.54
C GLY A 282 1.90 -8.27 3.80
N TRP A 283 1.12 -9.34 3.63
CA TRP A 283 -0.18 -9.38 2.95
C TRP A 283 -1.34 -9.07 3.90
N ASP A 284 -2.43 -8.46 3.39
CA ASP A 284 -3.66 -8.32 4.18
C ASP A 284 -4.53 -9.53 3.87
N GLY A 285 -5.19 -10.04 4.91
CA GLY A 285 -6.20 -11.07 4.79
C GLY A 285 -7.36 -10.60 3.91
N LEU A 286 -7.56 -11.19 2.74
CA LEU A 286 -8.79 -11.00 1.97
C LEU A 286 -9.85 -11.97 2.49
N MET A 287 -10.88 -11.44 3.15
CA MET A 287 -12.08 -12.21 3.52
C MET A 287 -13.03 -12.26 2.32
N LEU A 288 -13.20 -13.45 1.75
CA LEU A 288 -14.22 -13.71 0.75
C LEU A 288 -15.53 -14.07 1.44
N ALA A 289 -16.65 -13.82 0.77
CA ALA A 289 -17.98 -14.01 1.35
C ALA A 289 -18.38 -15.47 1.64
N ASP A 290 -17.55 -16.43 1.25
CA ASP A 290 -17.61 -17.85 1.65
C ASP A 290 -16.93 -18.11 3.01
N GLY A 291 -16.49 -17.04 3.71
CA GLY A 291 -15.79 -17.12 5.00
C GLY A 291 -14.30 -17.47 4.88
N ALA A 292 -13.78 -17.60 3.66
CA ALA A 292 -12.38 -17.94 3.43
C ALA A 292 -11.47 -16.70 3.53
N THR A 293 -10.33 -16.84 4.21
CA THR A 293 -9.32 -15.78 4.46
C THR A 293 -8.00 -16.11 3.75
N PHE A 294 -7.35 -15.12 3.15
CA PHE A 294 -6.06 -15.29 2.43
C PHE A 294 -5.08 -14.18 2.69
#